data_AF-A0A085AR25-F1
#
_entry.id   AF-A0A085AR25-F1
#
_cell.length_a   1.000
_cell.length_b   1.000
_cell.length_c   1.000
_cell.angle_alpha   90.00
_cell.angle_beta   90.00
_cell.angle_gamma   90.00
#
_symmetry.space_group_name_H-M   'P 1'
#
loop_
_entity.id
_entity.type
_entity.pdbx_description
1 polymer ?
#
loop_
_entity_poly.entity_id
_entity_poly.type
_entity_poly.pdbx_seq_one_letter_code
_entity_poly.pdbx_strand_id
1 'polypeptide(L)'
;MDTLKQRIFDYVKVHHPVRRVDLCKAIGISGKALDREISVLKSTGMIHSAAGFGYFPGLAAYEAWKKGEGAVKLQIRGMKGGLSSAESRRESLSTYPSRIVDLLSGGVTDDNSDFIATANPATVLALLYELEAAEKTSAARLEALDRIHKMFQREKYRVEAAEKRITELQSENEYIRKRFKEVDLLLGKNLLVMKAAIIEWQGTGDAKNGLAWIYNTLFGPGELPSEDEKDAQAYFDREYEPLDKELMELHRWFWEQSEAERAAAGIGKG
;
A
#
# COMPACT_ATOMS: atom_id res chain seq x y z
N MET A 1 -65.97 31.92 37.99
CA MET A 1 -64.55 32.06 37.60
C MET A 1 -63.87 30.74 37.93
N ASP A 2 -63.08 30.17 37.02
CA ASP A 2 -62.41 28.88 37.20
C ASP A 2 -61.33 28.96 38.31
N THR A 3 -61.11 27.87 39.05
CA THR A 3 -60.28 27.84 40.27
C THR A 3 -58.82 28.21 40.00
N LEU A 4 -58.30 27.85 38.82
CA LEU A 4 -56.93 28.20 38.41
C LEU A 4 -56.79 29.70 38.09
N LYS A 5 -57.77 30.28 37.38
CA LYS A 5 -57.77 31.72 37.01
C LYS A 5 -57.85 32.61 38.24
N GLN A 6 -58.66 32.19 39.23
CA GLN A 6 -58.76 32.87 40.52
C GLN A 6 -57.42 32.84 41.27
N ARG A 7 -56.77 31.67 41.36
CA ARG A 7 -55.46 31.53 42.00
C ARG A 7 -54.37 32.37 41.33
N ILE A 8 -54.36 32.46 40.00
CA ILE A 8 -53.43 33.32 39.24
C ILE A 8 -53.68 34.80 39.57
N PHE A 9 -54.94 35.23 39.55
CA PHE A 9 -55.29 36.61 39.83
C PHE A 9 -54.96 37.01 41.27
N ASP A 10 -55.28 36.16 42.25
CA ASP A 10 -54.98 36.42 43.66
C ASP A 10 -53.48 36.54 43.91
N TYR A 11 -52.67 35.70 43.27
CA TYR A 11 -51.21 35.79 43.38
C TYR A 11 -50.66 37.10 42.77
N VAL A 12 -51.14 37.47 41.57
CA VAL A 12 -50.74 38.73 40.92
C VAL A 12 -51.20 39.94 41.74
N LYS A 13 -52.36 39.86 42.39
CA LYS A 13 -52.88 40.93 43.24
C LYS A 13 -51.93 41.25 44.41
N VAL A 14 -51.34 40.23 45.03
CA VAL A 14 -50.43 40.40 46.18
C VAL A 14 -49.01 40.79 45.73
N HIS A 15 -48.50 40.25 44.63
CA HIS A 15 -47.08 40.32 44.28
C HIS A 15 -46.74 41.19 43.06
N HIS A 16 -47.67 42.01 42.55
CA HIS A 16 -47.41 42.83 41.38
C HIS A 16 -46.30 43.88 41.60
N PRO A 17 -45.43 44.12 40.61
CA PRO A 17 -45.30 43.39 39.35
C PRO A 17 -44.71 41.99 39.46
N VAL A 18 -45.33 40.99 38.83
CA VAL A 18 -44.81 39.61 38.75
C VAL A 18 -44.34 39.26 37.34
N ARG A 19 -43.12 38.73 37.18
CA ARG A 19 -42.63 38.25 35.88
C ARG A 19 -43.22 36.88 35.54
N ARG A 20 -43.32 36.61 34.23
CA ARG A 20 -43.86 35.34 33.70
C ARG A 20 -43.18 34.10 34.29
N VAL A 21 -41.85 34.09 34.37
CA VAL A 21 -41.10 32.94 34.91
C VAL A 21 -41.43 32.70 36.39
N ASP A 22 -41.52 33.78 37.17
CA ASP A 22 -41.77 33.72 38.60
C ASP A 22 -43.22 33.29 38.88
N LEU A 23 -44.18 33.77 38.07
CA LEU A 23 -45.59 33.38 38.14
C LEU A 23 -45.81 31.91 37.78
N CYS A 24 -45.15 31.41 36.72
CA CYS A 24 -45.21 29.98 36.37
C CYS A 24 -44.73 29.09 37.53
N LYS A 25 -43.61 29.46 38.16
CA LYS A 25 -43.03 28.71 39.29
C LYS A 25 -43.96 28.71 40.51
N ALA A 26 -44.54 29.85 40.86
CA ALA A 26 -45.41 29.98 42.03
C ALA A 26 -46.74 29.23 41.90
N ILE A 27 -47.31 29.20 40.69
CA ILE A 27 -48.58 28.52 40.43
C ILE A 27 -48.38 27.02 40.13
N GLY A 28 -47.19 26.63 39.65
CA GLY A 28 -46.86 25.25 39.32
C GLY A 28 -47.41 24.82 37.95
N ILE A 29 -47.49 25.74 36.99
CA ILE A 29 -48.04 25.48 35.65
C ILE A 29 -47.03 25.79 34.54
N SER A 30 -47.18 25.13 33.39
CA SER A 30 -46.36 25.42 32.22
C SER A 30 -46.60 26.84 31.70
N GLY A 31 -45.57 27.45 31.09
CA GLY A 31 -45.69 28.80 30.52
C GLY A 31 -46.80 28.91 29.47
N LYS A 32 -46.98 27.90 28.62
CA LYS A 32 -48.07 27.88 27.63
C LYS A 32 -49.44 27.81 28.30
N ALA A 33 -49.59 27.08 29.39
CA ALA A 33 -50.84 27.04 30.15
C ALA A 33 -51.11 28.40 30.81
N LEU A 34 -50.10 29.01 31.43
CA LEU A 34 -50.22 30.36 31.99
C LEU A 34 -50.63 31.38 30.91
N ASP A 35 -50.02 31.35 29.73
CA ASP A 35 -50.32 32.31 28.66
C ASP A 35 -51.78 32.22 28.19
N ARG A 36 -52.37 31.01 28.13
CA ARG A 36 -53.81 30.82 27.80
C ARG A 36 -54.70 31.49 28.85
N GLU A 37 -54.44 31.22 30.12
CA GLU A 37 -55.24 31.75 31.23
C GLU A 37 -55.09 33.27 31.37
N ILE A 38 -53.85 33.77 31.26
CA ILE A 38 -53.54 35.20 31.28
C ILE A 38 -54.18 35.91 30.08
N SER A 39 -54.26 35.29 28.90
CA SER A 39 -54.95 35.89 27.75
C SER A 39 -56.41 36.16 28.04
N VAL A 40 -57.09 35.22 28.71
CA VAL A 40 -58.50 35.39 29.13
C VAL A 40 -58.59 36.47 30.20
N LEU A 41 -57.74 36.44 31.23
CA LEU A 41 -57.71 37.46 32.30
C LEU A 41 -57.36 38.87 31.80
N LYS A 42 -56.59 38.98 30.71
CA LYS A 42 -56.33 40.24 30.01
C LYS A 42 -57.58 40.73 29.27
N SER A 43 -58.26 39.84 28.54
CA SER A 43 -59.49 40.20 27.82
C SER A 43 -60.62 40.66 28.75
N THR A 44 -60.67 40.15 29.98
CA THR A 44 -61.62 40.59 31.02
C THR A 44 -61.15 41.81 31.80
N GLY A 45 -59.96 42.35 31.51
CA GLY A 45 -59.39 43.52 32.18
C GLY A 45 -58.87 43.26 33.60
N MET A 46 -58.90 42.02 34.08
CA MET A 46 -58.44 41.64 35.42
C MET A 46 -56.91 41.68 35.54
N ILE A 47 -56.18 41.44 34.45
CA ILE A 47 -54.70 41.51 34.46
C ILE A 47 -54.20 42.45 33.35
N HIS A 48 -53.28 43.34 33.71
CA HIS A 48 -52.50 44.14 32.75
C HIS A 48 -51.07 43.59 32.64
N SER A 49 -50.46 43.69 31.46
CA SER A 49 -49.10 43.20 31.21
C SER A 49 -48.25 44.31 30.60
N ALA A 50 -47.15 44.64 31.28
CA ALA A 50 -46.20 45.65 30.83
C ALA A 50 -44.91 45.00 30.35
N ALA A 51 -44.49 45.33 29.12
CA ALA A 51 -43.33 44.74 28.47
C ALA A 51 -42.03 45.00 29.24
N GLY A 52 -41.39 43.92 29.69
CA GLY A 52 -40.16 43.97 30.49
C GLY A 52 -40.36 44.14 32.00
N PHE A 53 -41.61 44.32 32.47
CA PHE A 53 -41.91 44.54 33.89
C PHE A 53 -42.85 43.49 34.50
N GLY A 54 -43.70 42.83 33.71
CA GLY A 54 -44.52 41.70 34.18
C GLY A 54 -46.03 41.99 34.22
N TYR A 55 -46.75 41.30 35.11
CA TYR A 55 -48.20 41.33 35.24
C TYR A 55 -48.67 42.12 36.47
N PHE A 56 -49.83 42.77 36.34
CA PHE A 56 -50.47 43.63 37.34
C PHE A 56 -51.97 43.30 37.45
N PRO A 57 -52.62 43.51 38.62
CA PRO A 57 -54.05 43.34 38.79
C PRO A 57 -54.80 44.53 38.17
N GLY A 58 -55.03 44.46 36.85
CA GLY A 58 -55.69 45.49 36.07
C GLY A 58 -54.79 46.68 35.71
N LEU A 59 -55.34 47.56 34.86
CA LEU A 59 -54.64 48.75 34.36
C LEU A 59 -54.39 49.79 35.47
N ALA A 60 -55.36 49.97 36.38
CA ALA A 60 -55.25 50.94 37.46
C ALA A 60 -54.04 50.68 38.38
N ALA A 61 -53.76 49.41 38.70
CA ALA A 61 -52.60 49.03 39.49
C ALA A 61 -51.28 49.32 38.77
N TYR A 62 -51.23 49.12 37.45
CA TYR A 62 -50.07 49.48 36.64
C TYR A 62 -49.85 51.00 36.61
N GLU A 63 -50.91 51.80 36.47
CA GLU A 63 -50.79 53.26 36.47
C GLU A 63 -50.37 53.82 37.83
N ALA A 64 -50.89 53.26 38.92
CA ALA A 64 -50.44 53.59 40.28
C ALA A 64 -48.96 53.25 40.46
N TRP A 65 -48.52 52.06 40.05
CA TRP A 65 -47.12 51.66 40.10
C TRP A 65 -46.23 52.55 39.23
N LYS A 66 -46.69 52.93 38.03
CA LYS A 66 -45.97 53.80 37.10
C LYS A 66 -45.72 55.20 37.68
N LYS A 67 -46.61 55.71 38.53
CA LYS A 67 -46.45 57.00 39.23
C LYS A 67 -45.51 56.91 40.45
N GLY A 68 -45.26 55.72 40.97
CA GLY A 68 -44.31 55.46 42.06
C GLY A 68 -43.03 54.79 41.57
N GLU A 69 -42.73 53.61 42.12
CA GLU A 69 -41.49 52.85 41.83
C GLU A 69 -41.26 52.56 40.34
N GLY A 70 -42.32 52.46 39.54
CA GLY A 70 -42.23 52.22 38.10
C GLY A 70 -41.59 53.35 37.31
N ALA A 71 -41.73 54.60 37.76
CA ALA A 71 -41.13 55.77 37.08
C ALA A 71 -39.60 55.67 37.05
N VAL A 72 -38.99 55.33 38.20
CA VAL A 72 -37.54 55.19 38.35
C VAL A 72 -37.00 54.05 37.47
N LYS A 73 -37.70 52.90 37.44
CA LYS A 73 -37.29 51.76 36.61
C LYS A 73 -37.37 52.06 35.11
N LEU A 74 -38.33 52.87 34.67
CA LEU A 74 -38.42 53.32 33.27
C LEU A 74 -37.28 54.30 32.90
N GLN A 75 -36.93 55.21 33.80
CA GLN A 75 -35.82 56.15 33.59
C GLN A 75 -34.47 55.43 33.44
N ILE A 76 -34.18 54.46 34.33
CA ILE A 76 -32.95 53.67 34.27
C ILE A 76 -32.84 52.91 32.94
N ARG A 77 -33.95 52.35 32.44
CA ARG A 77 -33.98 51.67 31.14
C ARG A 77 -33.68 52.63 29.99
N GLY A 78 -34.21 53.85 30.04
CA GLY A 78 -33.91 54.90 29.05
C GLY A 78 -32.43 55.28 29.04
N MET A 79 -31.81 55.46 30.20
CA MET A 79 -30.39 55.80 30.32
C MET A 79 -29.47 54.71 29.77
N LYS A 80 -29.78 53.42 30.04
CA LYS A 80 -29.02 52.29 29.50
C LYS A 80 -29.08 52.22 27.97
N GLY A 81 -30.24 52.49 27.37
CA GLY A 81 -30.37 52.57 25.90
C GLY A 81 -29.55 53.69 25.28
N GLY A 82 -29.47 54.85 25.95
CA GLY A 82 -28.67 55.99 25.51
C GLY A 82 -27.17 55.74 25.53
N LEU A 83 -26.66 55.08 26.58
CA LEU A 83 -25.23 54.73 26.73
C LEU A 83 -24.74 53.79 25.61
N SER A 84 -25.49 52.72 25.33
CA SER A 84 -25.14 51.76 24.26
C SER A 84 -25.09 52.43 22.87
N SER A 85 -25.98 53.39 22.60
CA SER A 85 -25.98 54.13 21.33
C SER A 85 -24.80 55.10 21.20
N ALA A 86 -24.23 55.57 22.32
CA ALA A 86 -23.03 56.41 22.31
C ALA A 86 -21.76 55.58 22.07
N GLU A 87 -21.67 54.38 22.63
CA GLU A 87 -20.55 53.45 22.41
C GLU A 87 -20.45 53.03 20.93
N SER A 88 -21.56 52.63 20.30
CA SER A 88 -21.56 52.27 18.87
C SER A 88 -21.12 53.40 17.93
N ARG A 89 -21.29 54.67 18.34
CA ARG A 89 -20.86 55.82 17.54
C ARG A 89 -19.37 56.11 17.64
N ARG A 90 -18.70 55.77 18.75
CA ARG A 90 -17.24 55.95 18.90
C ARG A 90 -16.46 54.93 18.06
N GLU A 91 -16.96 53.70 17.97
CA GLU A 91 -16.31 52.62 17.24
C GLU A 91 -16.29 52.88 15.71
N SER A 92 -17.34 53.50 15.14
CA SER A 92 -17.40 53.73 13.70
C SER A 92 -16.38 54.78 13.21
N LEU A 93 -16.10 55.82 13.99
CA LEU A 93 -15.20 56.92 13.60
C LEU A 93 -13.71 56.50 13.54
N SER A 94 -13.30 55.52 14.35
CA SER A 94 -11.93 54.97 14.30
C SER A 94 -11.70 54.01 13.12
N THR A 95 -12.76 53.53 12.48
CA THR A 95 -12.69 52.41 11.54
C THR A 95 -12.64 52.87 10.07
N TYR A 96 -13.19 54.03 9.74
CA TYR A 96 -13.22 54.55 8.37
C TYR A 96 -11.85 54.96 7.82
N PRO A 97 -11.00 55.71 8.56
CA PRO A 97 -9.69 56.10 8.08
C PRO A 97 -8.77 54.89 7.79
N SER A 98 -8.73 53.90 8.69
CA SER A 98 -7.90 52.70 8.51
C SER A 98 -8.31 51.87 7.29
N ARG A 99 -9.62 51.72 7.05
CA ARG A 99 -10.12 51.02 5.86
C ARG A 99 -9.75 51.70 4.55
N ILE A 100 -9.69 53.03 4.53
CA ILE A 100 -9.28 53.79 3.34
C ILE A 100 -7.79 53.59 3.06
N VAL A 101 -6.95 53.58 4.10
CA VAL A 101 -5.52 53.30 3.98
C VAL A 101 -5.29 51.89 3.43
N ASP A 102 -5.97 50.87 3.96
CA ASP A 102 -5.86 49.48 3.49
C ASP A 102 -6.31 49.31 2.02
N LEU A 103 -7.36 50.03 1.62
CA LEU A 103 -7.86 50.00 0.23
C LEU A 103 -6.88 50.67 -0.74
N LEU A 104 -6.26 51.78 -0.33
CA LEU A 104 -5.32 52.54 -1.15
C LEU A 104 -3.92 51.90 -1.20
N SER A 105 -3.51 51.16 -0.17
CA SER A 105 -2.25 50.41 -0.16
C SER A 105 -2.35 49.07 -0.91
N GLY A 106 -3.53 48.70 -1.43
CA GLY A 106 -3.72 47.45 -2.15
C GLY A 106 -3.48 46.20 -1.29
N GLY A 107 -3.64 46.32 0.03
CA GLY A 107 -3.32 45.25 0.98
C GLY A 107 -1.82 45.11 1.30
N VAL A 108 -0.98 46.05 0.87
CA VAL A 108 0.40 46.17 1.34
C VAL A 108 0.37 46.71 2.76
N THR A 109 0.92 45.94 3.68
CA THR A 109 1.14 46.29 5.09
C THR A 109 2.64 46.28 5.37
N ASP A 110 3.08 46.92 6.44
CA ASP A 110 4.49 46.90 6.84
C ASP A 110 5.00 45.45 6.99
N ASP A 111 4.16 44.56 7.53
CA ASP A 111 4.45 43.13 7.75
C ASP A 111 4.66 42.31 6.46
N ASN A 112 4.05 42.71 5.33
CA ASN A 112 4.12 41.94 4.06
C ASN A 112 4.86 42.67 2.93
N SER A 113 5.27 43.92 3.16
CA SER A 113 5.89 44.79 2.18
C SER A 113 7.16 44.20 1.57
N ASP A 114 8.06 43.67 2.41
CA ASP A 114 9.30 43.01 1.99
C ASP A 114 9.04 41.74 1.17
N PHE A 115 8.02 40.97 1.55
CA PHE A 115 7.62 39.78 0.81
C PHE A 115 7.07 40.15 -0.56
N ILE A 116 6.18 41.14 -0.66
CA ILE A 116 5.60 41.59 -1.94
C ILE A 116 6.67 42.18 -2.86
N ALA A 117 7.64 42.92 -2.31
CA ALA A 117 8.76 43.47 -3.08
C ALA A 117 9.68 42.35 -3.62
N THR A 118 9.93 41.31 -2.82
CA THR A 118 10.80 40.17 -3.18
C THR A 118 10.10 39.21 -4.14
N ALA A 119 8.84 38.87 -3.87
CA ALA A 119 7.96 38.03 -4.69
C ALA A 119 7.32 38.82 -5.85
N ASN A 120 8.10 39.73 -6.45
CA ASN A 120 7.68 40.46 -7.62
C ASN A 120 7.48 39.52 -8.83
N PRO A 121 6.75 39.96 -9.87
CA PRO A 121 6.47 39.11 -11.02
C PRO A 121 7.72 38.52 -11.70
N ALA A 122 8.85 39.23 -11.71
CA ALA A 122 10.08 38.73 -12.32
C ALA A 122 10.68 37.57 -11.51
N THR A 123 10.70 37.68 -10.17
CA THR A 123 11.13 36.59 -9.28
C THR A 123 10.23 35.37 -9.41
N VAL A 124 8.90 35.56 -9.43
CA VAL A 124 7.93 34.46 -9.58
C VAL A 124 8.11 33.75 -10.92
N LEU A 125 8.32 34.48 -12.02
CA LEU A 125 8.59 33.90 -13.34
C LEU A 125 9.92 33.12 -13.35
N ALA A 126 10.98 33.64 -12.74
CA ALA A 126 12.25 32.93 -12.63
C ALA A 126 12.11 31.60 -11.89
N LEU A 127 11.41 31.59 -10.75
CA LEU A 127 11.12 30.37 -9.99
C LEU A 127 10.25 29.38 -10.78
N LEU A 128 9.30 29.85 -11.58
CA LEU A 128 8.50 28.98 -12.45
C LEU A 128 9.36 28.32 -13.54
N TYR A 129 10.30 29.05 -14.15
CA TYR A 129 11.23 28.47 -15.12
C TYR A 129 12.16 27.43 -14.48
N GLU A 130 12.68 27.72 -13.29
CA GLU A 130 13.51 26.77 -12.54
C GLU A 130 12.73 25.51 -12.15
N LEU A 131 11.47 25.66 -11.72
CA LEU A 131 10.61 24.53 -11.39
C LEU A 131 10.30 23.68 -12.63
N GLU A 132 9.96 24.29 -13.75
CA GLU A 132 9.72 23.58 -15.01
C GLU A 132 10.97 22.84 -15.49
N ALA A 133 12.15 23.45 -15.35
CA ALA A 133 13.42 22.80 -15.67
C ALA A 133 13.69 21.60 -14.74
N ALA A 134 13.46 21.76 -13.43
CA ALA A 134 13.59 20.69 -12.45
C ALA A 134 12.64 19.52 -12.76
N GLU A 135 11.38 19.80 -13.10
CA GLU A 135 10.38 18.80 -13.50
C GLU A 135 10.78 18.04 -14.77
N LYS A 136 11.29 18.74 -15.79
CA LYS A 136 11.82 18.08 -16.99
C LYS A 136 12.97 17.13 -16.66
N THR A 137 13.88 17.54 -15.77
CA THR A 137 14.98 16.67 -15.36
C THR A 137 14.50 15.47 -14.53
N SER A 138 13.51 15.65 -13.65
CA SER A 138 12.98 14.56 -12.83
C SER A 138 12.21 13.55 -13.69
N ALA A 139 11.42 14.01 -14.66
CA ALA A 139 10.75 13.16 -15.63
C ALA A 139 11.76 12.33 -16.45
N ALA A 140 12.82 12.96 -16.97
CA ALA A 140 13.87 12.25 -17.72
C ALA A 140 14.59 11.19 -16.86
N ARG A 141 14.82 11.48 -15.57
CA ARG A 141 15.41 10.52 -14.61
C ARG A 141 14.48 9.34 -14.35
N LEU A 142 13.18 9.56 -14.19
CA LEU A 142 12.19 8.49 -14.00
C LEU A 142 12.16 7.54 -15.20
N GLU A 143 12.18 8.08 -16.42
CA GLU A 143 12.26 7.25 -17.62
C GLU A 143 13.57 6.45 -17.71
N ALA A 144 14.69 7.04 -17.32
CA ALA A 144 15.97 6.33 -17.28
C ALA A 144 15.94 5.18 -16.26
N LEU A 145 15.34 5.41 -15.08
CA LEU A 145 15.15 4.38 -14.06
C LEU A 145 14.25 3.25 -14.55
N ASP A 146 13.15 3.55 -15.24
CA ASP A 146 12.27 2.53 -15.83
C ASP A 146 13.02 1.67 -16.87
N ARG A 147 13.82 2.31 -17.74
CA ARG A 147 14.66 1.58 -18.71
C ARG A 147 15.65 0.65 -18.02
N ILE A 148 16.34 1.14 -16.98
CA ILE A 148 17.29 0.33 -16.20
C ILE A 148 16.57 -0.82 -15.51
N HIS A 149 15.40 -0.57 -14.90
CA HIS A 149 14.61 -1.60 -14.25
C HIS A 149 14.21 -2.70 -15.24
N LYS A 150 13.70 -2.34 -16.42
CA LYS A 150 13.36 -3.30 -17.48
C LYS A 150 14.55 -4.11 -17.95
N MET A 151 15.72 -3.48 -18.11
CA MET A 151 16.96 -4.19 -18.44
C MET A 151 17.36 -5.16 -17.34
N PHE A 152 17.33 -4.73 -16.07
CA PHE A 152 17.67 -5.56 -14.92
C PHE A 152 16.75 -6.78 -14.81
N GLN A 153 15.44 -6.60 -15.03
CA GLN A 153 14.50 -7.73 -15.04
C GLN A 153 14.81 -8.72 -16.16
N ARG A 154 15.09 -8.24 -17.37
CA ARG A 154 15.49 -9.12 -18.49
C ARG A 154 16.74 -9.91 -18.15
N GLU A 155 17.74 -9.26 -17.56
CA GLU A 155 18.99 -9.92 -17.20
C GLU A 155 18.76 -10.95 -16.09
N LYS A 156 17.94 -10.62 -15.09
CA LYS A 156 17.52 -11.57 -14.06
C LYS A 156 16.86 -12.81 -14.67
N TYR A 157 15.92 -12.65 -15.59
CA TYR A 157 15.30 -13.79 -16.28
C TYR A 157 16.30 -14.62 -17.08
N ARG A 158 17.29 -13.98 -17.73
CA ARG A 158 18.33 -14.69 -18.46
C ARG A 158 19.23 -15.51 -17.53
N VAL A 159 19.61 -14.95 -16.39
CA VAL A 159 20.39 -15.64 -15.37
C VAL A 159 19.60 -16.83 -14.81
N GLU A 160 18.34 -16.64 -14.42
CA GLU A 160 17.49 -17.73 -13.92
C GLU A 160 17.31 -18.85 -14.95
N ALA A 161 17.15 -18.52 -16.24
CA ALA A 161 17.07 -19.51 -17.32
C ALA A 161 18.40 -20.25 -17.52
N ALA A 162 19.53 -19.55 -17.44
CA ALA A 162 20.85 -20.15 -17.53
C ALA A 162 21.15 -21.07 -16.34
N GLU A 163 20.80 -20.67 -15.12
CA GLU A 163 20.96 -21.49 -13.90
C GLU A 163 20.15 -22.78 -13.98
N LYS A 164 18.90 -22.72 -14.46
CA LYS A 164 18.09 -23.91 -14.71
C LYS A 164 18.75 -24.83 -15.72
N ARG A 165 19.23 -24.28 -16.85
CA ARG A 165 19.90 -25.08 -17.87
C ARG A 165 21.20 -25.69 -17.37
N ILE A 166 21.98 -24.97 -16.56
CA ILE A 166 23.20 -25.51 -15.92
C ILE A 166 22.84 -26.66 -14.99
N THR A 167 21.78 -26.51 -14.18
CA THR A 167 21.33 -27.56 -13.26
C THR A 167 20.89 -28.82 -14.01
N GLU A 168 20.12 -28.67 -15.09
CA GLU A 168 19.73 -29.78 -15.98
C GLU A 168 20.97 -30.46 -16.56
N LEU A 169 21.89 -29.70 -17.16
CA LEU A 169 23.12 -30.22 -17.75
C LEU A 169 24.00 -30.92 -16.71
N GLN A 170 24.07 -30.42 -15.48
CA GLN A 170 24.80 -31.07 -14.39
C GLN A 170 24.18 -32.43 -14.04
N SER A 171 22.84 -32.49 -13.95
CA SER A 171 22.13 -33.75 -13.67
C SER A 171 22.29 -34.77 -14.80
N GLU A 172 22.22 -34.34 -16.05
CA GLU A 172 22.48 -35.17 -17.23
C GLU A 172 23.93 -35.66 -17.25
N ASN A 173 24.89 -34.78 -16.96
CA ASN A 173 26.31 -35.13 -16.90
C ASN A 173 26.59 -36.15 -15.79
N GLU A 174 25.98 -35.99 -14.61
CA GLU A 174 26.09 -36.97 -13.53
C GLU A 174 25.53 -38.32 -13.95
N TYR A 175 24.34 -38.35 -14.55
CA TYR A 175 23.74 -39.58 -15.06
C TYR A 175 24.66 -40.30 -16.05
N ILE A 176 25.19 -39.58 -17.05
CA ILE A 176 26.12 -40.14 -18.05
C ILE A 176 27.39 -40.67 -17.39
N ARG A 177 27.97 -39.95 -16.42
CA ARG A 177 29.15 -40.42 -15.66
C ARG A 177 28.86 -41.71 -14.91
N LYS A 178 27.69 -41.84 -14.28
CA LYS A 178 27.29 -43.07 -13.58
C LYS A 178 27.08 -44.23 -14.55
N ARG A 179 26.43 -44.00 -15.70
CA ARG A 179 26.27 -45.02 -16.75
C ARG A 179 27.62 -45.46 -17.34
N PHE A 180 28.54 -44.53 -17.58
CA PHE A 180 29.90 -44.86 -18.01
C PHE A 180 30.62 -45.69 -16.94
N LYS A 181 30.48 -45.33 -15.66
CA LYS A 181 31.07 -46.10 -14.56
C LYS A 181 30.50 -47.51 -14.46
N GLU A 182 29.21 -47.68 -14.71
CA GLU A 182 28.58 -48.99 -14.76
C GLU A 182 29.18 -49.87 -15.87
N VAL A 183 29.35 -49.31 -17.08
CA VAL A 183 29.99 -50.01 -18.21
C VAL A 183 31.43 -50.39 -17.89
N ASP A 184 32.23 -49.48 -17.32
CA ASP A 184 33.60 -49.74 -16.86
C ASP A 184 33.67 -50.91 -15.86
N LEU A 185 32.73 -50.95 -14.91
CA LEU A 185 32.64 -52.04 -13.93
C LEU A 185 32.21 -53.37 -14.57
N LEU A 186 31.29 -53.36 -15.54
CA LEU A 186 30.88 -54.56 -16.28
C LEU A 186 32.04 -55.11 -17.12
N LEU A 187 32.77 -54.25 -17.83
CA LEU A 187 33.98 -54.62 -18.55
C LEU A 187 35.03 -55.21 -17.60
N GLY A 188 35.25 -54.57 -16.45
CA GLY A 188 36.17 -55.06 -15.41
C GLY A 188 35.79 -56.44 -14.87
N LYS A 189 34.49 -56.69 -14.63
CA LYS A 189 33.98 -58.02 -14.23
C LYS A 189 34.26 -59.08 -15.30
N ASN A 190 33.95 -58.78 -16.56
CA ASN A 190 34.19 -59.70 -17.68
C ASN A 190 35.68 -60.00 -17.83
N LEU A 191 36.55 -59.00 -17.73
CA LEU A 191 38.00 -59.20 -17.77
C LEU A 191 38.51 -60.05 -16.60
N LEU A 192 37.95 -59.87 -15.39
CA LEU A 192 38.28 -60.67 -14.22
C LEU A 192 37.89 -62.15 -14.42
N VAL A 193 36.71 -62.41 -14.97
CA VAL A 193 36.24 -63.75 -15.31
C VAL A 193 37.16 -64.41 -16.34
N MET A 194 37.55 -63.69 -17.39
CA MET A 194 38.49 -64.20 -18.38
C MET A 194 39.85 -64.55 -17.75
N LYS A 195 40.34 -63.72 -16.83
CA LYS A 195 41.57 -64.02 -16.06
C LYS A 195 41.40 -65.27 -15.18
N ALA A 196 40.28 -65.39 -14.48
CA ALA A 196 39.97 -66.57 -13.66
C ALA A 196 39.93 -67.85 -14.51
N ALA A 197 39.33 -67.79 -15.70
CA ALA A 197 39.31 -68.90 -16.64
C ALA A 197 40.71 -69.40 -17.02
N ILE A 198 41.64 -68.46 -17.30
CA ILE A 198 43.03 -68.79 -17.62
C ILE A 198 43.74 -69.41 -16.40
N ILE A 199 43.55 -68.87 -15.20
CA ILE A 199 44.15 -69.40 -13.97
C ILE A 199 43.67 -70.83 -13.71
N GLU A 200 42.35 -71.07 -13.83
CA GLU A 200 41.75 -72.39 -13.60
C GLU A 200 42.28 -73.43 -14.60
N TRP A 201 42.35 -73.06 -15.88
CA TRP A 201 42.91 -73.93 -16.92
C TRP A 201 44.39 -74.23 -16.67
N GLN A 202 45.20 -73.23 -16.31
CA GLN A 202 46.62 -73.42 -16.00
C GLN A 202 46.84 -74.28 -14.75
N GLY A 203 45.96 -74.17 -13.75
CA GLY A 203 46.05 -74.92 -12.50
C GLY A 203 45.60 -76.38 -12.62
N THR A 204 44.53 -76.64 -13.39
CA THR A 204 43.95 -77.98 -13.52
C THR A 204 44.41 -78.75 -14.76
N GLY A 205 44.86 -78.05 -15.80
CA GLY A 205 45.11 -78.60 -17.13
C GLY A 205 43.84 -78.88 -17.94
N ASP A 206 42.64 -78.68 -17.38
CA ASP A 206 41.37 -78.92 -18.05
C ASP A 206 40.72 -77.61 -18.51
N ALA A 207 40.67 -77.42 -19.83
CA ALA A 207 40.08 -76.23 -20.43
C ALA A 207 38.57 -76.09 -20.15
N LYS A 208 37.86 -77.17 -19.84
CA LYS A 208 36.41 -77.13 -19.52
C LYS A 208 36.14 -76.36 -18.23
N ASN A 209 37.01 -76.50 -17.24
CA ASN A 209 36.90 -75.77 -15.98
C ASN A 209 37.11 -74.27 -16.20
N GLY A 210 38.08 -73.90 -17.05
CA GLY A 210 38.27 -72.51 -17.48
C GLY A 210 37.05 -71.96 -18.24
N LEU A 211 36.53 -72.72 -19.21
CA LEU A 211 35.37 -72.31 -20.01
C LEU A 211 34.11 -72.12 -19.17
N ALA A 212 33.94 -72.89 -18.09
CA ALA A 212 32.80 -72.76 -17.18
C ALA A 212 32.70 -71.35 -16.56
N TRP A 213 33.83 -70.70 -16.25
CA TRP A 213 33.84 -69.31 -15.75
C TRP A 213 33.22 -68.34 -16.75
N ILE A 214 33.62 -68.44 -18.02
CA ILE A 214 33.13 -67.59 -19.10
C ILE A 214 31.66 -67.89 -19.37
N TYR A 215 31.31 -69.17 -19.52
CA TYR A 215 29.94 -69.62 -19.80
C TYR A 215 28.95 -69.13 -18.74
N ASN A 216 29.24 -69.32 -17.46
CA ASN A 216 28.34 -68.92 -16.37
C ASN A 216 28.10 -67.40 -16.33
N THR A 217 29.12 -66.62 -16.71
CA THR A 217 29.04 -65.16 -16.73
C THR A 217 28.16 -64.66 -17.86
N LEU A 218 28.22 -65.30 -19.04
CA LEU A 218 27.38 -64.97 -20.18
C LEU A 218 25.94 -65.50 -20.02
N PHE A 219 25.78 -66.68 -19.42
CA PHE A 219 24.47 -67.31 -19.24
C PHE A 219 23.53 -66.48 -18.35
N GLY A 220 24.03 -65.96 -17.23
CA GLY A 220 23.20 -65.24 -16.25
C GLY A 220 22.41 -64.05 -16.83
N PRO A 221 23.06 -63.14 -17.59
CA PRO A 221 22.40 -62.02 -18.26
C PRO A 221 21.74 -62.39 -19.60
N GLY A 222 21.89 -63.62 -20.09
CA GLY A 222 21.33 -64.06 -21.37
C GLY A 222 22.16 -63.65 -22.60
N GLU A 223 23.47 -63.49 -22.44
CA GLU A 223 24.41 -63.00 -23.47
C GLU A 223 25.09 -64.15 -24.25
N LEU A 224 24.57 -65.37 -24.14
CA LEU A 224 25.07 -66.48 -24.95
C LEU A 224 24.59 -66.34 -26.41
N PRO A 225 25.42 -66.73 -27.39
CA PRO A 225 24.99 -66.79 -28.78
C PRO A 225 23.83 -67.79 -28.96
N SER A 226 23.06 -67.61 -30.03
CA SER A 226 21.99 -68.55 -30.40
C SER A 226 22.55 -69.98 -30.53
N GLU A 227 21.76 -70.98 -30.12
CA GLU A 227 22.13 -72.38 -30.25
C GLU A 227 22.37 -72.82 -31.70
N ASP A 228 21.80 -72.09 -32.66
CA ASP A 228 21.97 -72.33 -34.11
C ASP A 228 23.34 -71.90 -34.65
N GLU A 229 24.10 -71.09 -33.89
CA GLU A 229 25.44 -70.64 -34.30
C GLU A 229 26.45 -71.79 -34.16
N LYS A 230 27.05 -72.21 -35.28
CA LYS A 230 28.00 -73.35 -35.33
C LYS A 230 29.41 -72.97 -35.77
N ASP A 231 29.59 -71.77 -36.34
CA ASP A 231 30.88 -71.27 -36.82
C ASP A 231 31.29 -70.04 -36.02
N ALA A 232 32.25 -70.24 -35.10
CA ALA A 232 32.73 -69.20 -34.21
C ALA A 232 33.45 -68.06 -34.95
N GLN A 233 34.16 -68.36 -36.04
CA GLN A 233 34.90 -67.34 -36.79
C GLN A 233 33.92 -66.47 -37.60
N ALA A 234 32.98 -67.11 -38.31
CA ALA A 234 31.95 -66.39 -39.05
C ALA A 234 31.07 -65.53 -38.13
N TYR A 235 30.76 -66.02 -36.93
CA TYR A 235 30.06 -65.24 -35.91
C TYR A 235 30.89 -64.03 -35.47
N PHE A 236 32.16 -64.22 -35.09
CA PHE A 236 33.02 -63.13 -34.65
C PHE A 236 33.18 -62.05 -35.72
N ASP A 237 33.47 -62.43 -36.96
CA ASP A 237 33.68 -61.48 -38.05
C ASP A 237 32.42 -60.63 -38.30
N ARG A 238 31.23 -61.25 -38.24
CA ARG A 238 29.93 -60.58 -38.41
C ARG A 238 29.63 -59.59 -37.29
N GLU A 239 29.88 -59.95 -36.03
CA GLU A 239 29.59 -59.08 -34.88
C GLU A 239 30.68 -58.01 -34.65
N TYR A 240 31.93 -58.30 -35.03
CA TYR A 240 33.06 -57.39 -34.81
C TYR A 240 33.09 -56.23 -35.82
N GLU A 241 32.75 -56.48 -37.09
CA GLU A 241 32.77 -55.46 -38.15
C GLU A 241 32.02 -54.16 -37.77
N PRO A 242 30.76 -54.18 -37.29
CA PRO A 242 30.08 -52.95 -36.89
C PRO A 242 30.74 -52.28 -35.67
N LEU A 243 31.25 -53.05 -34.71
CA LEU A 243 31.92 -52.51 -33.52
C LEU A 243 33.22 -51.78 -33.87
N ASP A 244 34.05 -52.37 -34.72
CA ASP A 244 35.30 -51.77 -35.17
C ASP A 244 35.05 -50.45 -35.91
N LYS A 245 34.02 -50.44 -36.76
CA LYS A 245 33.62 -49.23 -37.49
C LYS A 245 33.21 -48.10 -36.54
N GLU A 246 32.32 -48.36 -35.58
CA GLU A 246 31.89 -47.35 -34.60
C GLU A 246 33.06 -46.85 -33.76
N LEU A 247 33.97 -47.74 -33.37
CA LEU A 247 35.16 -47.39 -32.61
C LEU A 247 36.10 -46.47 -33.41
N MET A 248 36.29 -46.75 -34.71
CA MET A 248 37.10 -45.92 -35.60
C MET A 248 36.48 -44.54 -35.82
N GLU A 249 35.15 -44.45 -35.98
CA GLU A 249 34.43 -43.18 -36.07
C GLU A 249 34.58 -42.35 -34.79
N LEU A 250 34.46 -42.99 -33.62
CA LEU A 250 34.64 -42.34 -32.33
C LEU A 250 36.08 -41.84 -32.11
N HIS A 251 37.09 -42.65 -32.44
CA HIS A 251 38.50 -42.24 -32.37
C HIS A 251 38.80 -41.05 -33.27
N ARG A 252 38.24 -41.05 -34.48
CA ARG A 252 38.36 -39.90 -35.40
C ARG A 252 37.77 -38.64 -34.79
N TRP A 253 36.57 -38.73 -34.22
CA TRP A 253 35.93 -37.60 -33.56
C TRP A 253 36.79 -37.02 -32.42
N PHE A 254 37.33 -37.87 -31.53
CA PHE A 254 38.21 -37.41 -30.45
C PHE A 254 39.49 -36.74 -30.97
N TRP A 255 40.07 -37.27 -32.05
CA TRP A 255 41.24 -36.67 -32.68
C TRP A 255 40.91 -35.26 -33.24
N GLU A 256 39.79 -35.12 -33.95
CA GLU A 256 39.33 -33.84 -34.49
C GLU A 256 39.06 -32.80 -33.39
N GLN A 257 38.44 -33.21 -32.28
CA GLN A 257 38.24 -32.34 -31.12
C GLN A 257 39.57 -31.87 -30.53
N SER A 258 40.52 -32.78 -30.32
CA SER A 258 41.83 -32.43 -29.77
C SER A 258 42.61 -31.47 -30.68
N GLU A 259 42.54 -31.66 -32.01
CA GLU A 259 43.17 -30.74 -32.96
C GLU A 259 42.49 -29.36 -32.96
N ALA A 260 41.16 -29.30 -32.86
CA ALA A 260 40.44 -28.03 -32.74
C ALA A 260 40.83 -27.28 -31.46
N GLU A 261 40.97 -27.97 -30.33
CA GLU A 261 41.44 -27.40 -29.07
C GLU A 261 42.88 -26.87 -29.17
N ARG A 262 43.79 -27.62 -29.80
CA ARG A 262 45.19 -27.18 -30.04
C ARG A 262 45.25 -25.93 -30.91
N ALA A 263 44.43 -25.89 -31.97
CA ALA A 263 44.33 -24.72 -32.84
C ALA A 263 43.79 -23.49 -32.09
N ALA A 264 42.77 -23.67 -31.24
CA ALA A 264 42.22 -22.60 -30.39
C ALA A 264 43.24 -22.12 -29.34
N ALA A 265 44.09 -23.02 -28.82
CA ALA A 265 45.15 -22.70 -27.88
C ALA A 265 46.37 -22.01 -28.53
N GLY A 266 46.40 -21.84 -29.86
CA GLY A 266 47.52 -21.22 -30.57
C GLY A 266 48.80 -22.06 -30.58
N ILE A 267 48.71 -23.35 -30.21
CA ILE A 267 49.82 -24.30 -30.26
C ILE A 267 49.86 -24.86 -31.68
N GLY A 268 50.32 -24.04 -32.62
CA GLY A 268 50.53 -24.43 -34.00
C GLY A 268 51.73 -25.38 -34.13
N LYS A 269 51.57 -26.40 -34.98
CA LYS A 269 52.55 -27.45 -35.33
C LYS A 269 54.01 -26.96 -35.35
N GLY A 270 54.80 -27.47 -34.42
CA GLY A 270 56.25 -27.63 -34.59
C GLY A 270 56.55 -28.96 -35.26
#